data_AF-A0AAW0VDD9-F1
#
_entry.id   AF-A0AAW0VDD9-F1
#
_cell.length_a   1.000
_cell.length_b   1.000
_cell.length_c   1.000
_cell.angle_alpha   90.00
_cell.angle_beta   90.00
_cell.angle_gamma   90.00
#
_symmetry.space_group_name_H-M   'P 1'
#
loop_
_entity.id
_entity.type
_entity.pdbx_description
1 polymer ?
#
loop_
_entity_poly.entity_id
_entity_poly.type
_entity_poly.pdbx_seq_one_letter_code
_entity_poly.pdbx_strand_id
1 'polypeptide(L)'
;MSLDPSAIQLIISRHKQDLQSYASSADPYVQSISLRRVQTDLPHLLRALNGHKNSKDYEYTHAKLNELSALIDEISFKNQKALEADLARKRYEYPPQTDPIGQSTSELVEKDDPRNDLTSLRKRLLADGTSTSLIDDKRAEQGNEYHETMQENILKDLTSLATDLKSAALSLSSKITEDTKVVDETGERMLKNSSLMQTVGTNLNGYLVGKSGGKISLFFLLKTSLLVLFVFVIALVLINFLPKM
;
A
#
# COMPACT_ATOMS: atom_id res chain seq x y z
N MET A 1 -4.55 -21.81 13.60
CA MET A 1 -4.93 -22.97 12.76
C MET A 1 -3.66 -23.44 12.07
N SER A 2 -3.10 -24.57 12.49
CA SER A 2 -1.93 -25.19 11.84
C SER A 2 -2.40 -25.89 10.57
N LEU A 3 -1.91 -25.45 9.41
CA LEU A 3 -2.18 -26.15 8.15
C LEU A 3 -1.41 -27.47 8.14
N ASP A 4 -2.11 -28.54 7.78
CA ASP A 4 -1.56 -29.88 7.59
C ASP A 4 -0.52 -29.86 6.43
N PRO A 5 0.63 -30.55 6.54
CA PRO A 5 1.61 -30.68 5.45
C PRO A 5 1.01 -31.12 4.10
N SER A 6 -0.08 -31.90 4.09
CA SER A 6 -0.78 -32.27 2.84
C SER A 6 -1.51 -31.07 2.20
N ALA A 7 -2.12 -30.21 3.02
CA ALA A 7 -2.76 -28.99 2.55
C ALA A 7 -1.73 -27.99 2.00
N ILE A 8 -0.52 -27.94 2.59
CA ILE A 8 0.59 -27.12 2.10
C ILE A 8 1.04 -27.60 0.70
N GLN A 9 1.08 -28.91 0.45
CA GLN A 9 1.39 -29.46 -0.88
C GLN A 9 0.33 -29.12 -1.94
N LEU A 10 -0.95 -29.14 -1.56
CA LEU A 10 -2.06 -28.76 -2.45
C LEU A 10 -1.96 -27.27 -2.84
N ILE A 11 -1.61 -26.40 -1.89
CA ILE A 11 -1.44 -24.97 -2.13
C ILE A 11 -0.23 -24.71 -3.04
N ILE A 12 0.90 -25.40 -2.81
CA ILE A 12 2.11 -25.29 -3.65
C ILE A 12 1.83 -25.75 -5.09
N SER A 13 1.14 -26.88 -5.27
CA SER A 13 0.80 -27.40 -6.60
C SER A 13 -0.17 -26.50 -7.36
N ARG A 14 -1.15 -25.92 -6.66
CA ARG A 14 -2.06 -24.92 -7.22
C ARG A 14 -1.31 -23.67 -7.67
N HIS A 15 -0.39 -23.14 -6.85
CA HIS A 15 0.42 -21.99 -7.24
C HIS A 15 1.34 -22.30 -8.43
N LYS A 16 1.89 -23.51 -8.53
CA LYS A 16 2.68 -23.93 -9.69
C LYS A 16 1.84 -23.95 -10.98
N GLN A 17 0.62 -24.48 -10.91
CA GLN A 17 -0.31 -24.52 -12.04
C GLN A 17 -0.77 -23.10 -12.45
N ASP A 18 -1.07 -22.28 -11.46
CA ASP A 18 -1.42 -20.87 -11.65
C ASP A 18 -0.28 -20.13 -12.36
N LEU A 19 0.96 -20.23 -11.88
CA LEU A 19 2.14 -19.61 -12.51
C LEU A 19 2.37 -20.06 -13.96
N GLN A 20 2.13 -21.33 -14.27
CA GLN A 20 2.23 -21.85 -15.65
C GLN A 20 1.14 -21.29 -16.56
N SER A 21 -0.08 -21.12 -16.05
CA SER A 21 -1.18 -20.50 -16.81
C SER A 21 -0.94 -19.00 -17.04
N TYR A 22 -0.34 -18.30 -16.08
CA TYR A 22 -0.07 -16.86 -16.19
C TYR A 22 1.14 -16.55 -17.06
N ALA A 23 2.14 -17.43 -17.13
CA ALA A 23 3.23 -17.32 -18.09
C ALA A 23 2.75 -17.28 -19.57
N SER A 24 1.54 -17.80 -19.83
CA SER A 24 0.89 -17.75 -21.15
C SER A 24 -0.03 -16.54 -21.36
N SER A 25 -0.33 -15.77 -20.31
CA SER A 25 -1.18 -14.58 -20.41
C SER A 25 -0.38 -13.39 -20.95
N ALA A 26 -0.92 -12.70 -21.97
CA ALA A 26 -0.19 -11.69 -22.76
C ALA A 26 0.08 -10.34 -22.06
N ASP A 27 -0.46 -10.11 -20.86
CA ASP A 27 -0.35 -8.84 -20.16
C ASP A 27 0.71 -8.90 -19.02
N PRO A 28 1.85 -8.18 -19.13
CA PRO A 28 2.91 -8.20 -18.14
C PRO A 28 2.48 -7.64 -16.77
N TYR A 29 1.46 -6.77 -16.72
CA TYR A 29 0.97 -6.20 -15.48
C TYR A 29 0.16 -7.20 -14.66
N VAL A 30 -0.67 -8.03 -15.30
CA VAL A 30 -1.44 -9.09 -14.64
C VAL A 30 -0.49 -10.15 -14.06
N GLN A 31 0.57 -10.49 -14.80
CA GLN A 31 1.63 -11.37 -14.32
C GLN A 31 2.35 -10.81 -13.09
N SER A 32 2.54 -9.48 -12.99
CA SER A 32 3.24 -8.87 -11.85
C SER A 32 2.41 -8.93 -10.56
N ILE A 33 1.09 -8.82 -10.67
CA ILE A 33 0.16 -8.87 -9.54
C ILE A 33 0.07 -10.30 -8.98
N SER A 34 0.00 -11.30 -9.86
CA SER A 34 -0.04 -12.71 -9.44
C SER A 34 1.29 -13.15 -8.81
N LEU A 35 2.43 -12.73 -9.36
CA LEU A 35 3.75 -12.96 -8.76
C LEU A 35 3.85 -12.36 -7.37
N ARG A 36 3.37 -11.12 -7.17
CA ARG A 36 3.38 -10.47 -5.84
C ARG A 36 2.52 -11.22 -4.82
N ARG A 37 1.38 -11.76 -5.24
CA ARG A 37 0.54 -12.61 -4.37
C ARG A 37 1.30 -13.86 -3.94
N VAL A 38 1.86 -14.61 -4.88
CA VAL A 38 2.60 -15.85 -4.58
C VAL A 38 3.85 -15.56 -3.72
N GLN A 39 4.55 -14.45 -3.97
CA GLN A 39 5.70 -14.01 -3.18
C GLN A 39 5.32 -13.66 -1.73
N THR A 40 4.13 -13.11 -1.50
CA THR A 40 3.63 -12.79 -0.16
C THR A 40 3.25 -14.05 0.60
N ASP A 41 2.75 -15.09 -0.08
CA ASP A 41 2.33 -16.35 0.54
C ASP A 41 3.51 -17.27 0.90
N LEU A 42 4.64 -17.16 0.18
CA LEU A 42 5.85 -17.96 0.37
C LEU A 42 6.45 -17.93 1.80
N PRO A 43 6.64 -16.76 2.46
CA PRO A 43 7.12 -16.72 3.85
C PRO A 43 6.12 -17.32 4.85
N HIS A 44 4.81 -17.23 4.56
CA HIS A 44 3.79 -17.86 5.40
C HIS A 44 3.80 -19.38 5.28
N LEU A 45 4.00 -19.90 4.06
CA LEU A 45 4.17 -21.33 3.79
C LEU A 45 5.48 -21.86 4.41
N LEU A 46 6.59 -21.12 4.31
CA LEU A 46 7.85 -21.46 4.98
C LEU A 46 7.70 -21.50 6.50
N ARG A 47 6.97 -20.56 7.10
CA ARG A 47 6.74 -20.53 8.55
C ARG A 47 5.84 -21.69 9.00
N ALA A 48 4.80 -22.00 8.23
CA ALA A 48 3.89 -23.12 8.49
C ALA A 48 4.60 -24.47 8.34
N LEU A 49 5.49 -24.60 7.35
CA LEU A 49 6.29 -25.79 7.12
C LEU A 49 7.37 -25.96 8.19
N ASN A 50 8.02 -24.88 8.62
CA ASN A 50 8.98 -24.88 9.72
C ASN A 50 8.35 -25.24 11.08
N GLY A 51 7.03 -25.15 11.23
CA GLY A 51 6.30 -25.68 12.38
C GLY A 51 6.22 -27.22 12.42
N HIS A 52 6.51 -27.88 11.30
CA HIS A 52 6.40 -29.34 11.11
C HIS A 52 7.74 -30.01 10.76
N LYS A 53 8.86 -29.46 11.27
CA LYS A 53 10.24 -29.97 11.02
C LYS A 53 10.46 -31.45 11.32
N ASN A 54 9.64 -32.04 12.19
CA ASN A 54 9.73 -33.46 12.57
C ASN A 54 8.89 -34.39 11.67
N SER A 55 8.20 -33.86 10.66
CA SER A 55 7.41 -34.66 9.72
C SER A 55 8.30 -35.30 8.66
N LYS A 56 8.02 -36.55 8.30
CA LYS A 56 8.73 -37.28 7.22
C LYS A 56 8.59 -36.59 5.86
N ASP A 57 7.52 -35.81 5.67
CA ASP A 57 7.24 -35.10 4.42
C ASP A 57 7.91 -33.72 4.36
N TYR A 58 8.61 -33.29 5.41
CA TYR A 58 9.24 -31.97 5.50
C TYR A 58 10.30 -31.75 4.41
N GLU A 59 11.21 -32.71 4.20
CA GLU A 59 12.28 -32.56 3.20
C GLU A 59 11.72 -32.50 1.78
N TYR A 60 10.70 -33.32 1.48
CA TYR A 60 10.04 -33.36 0.19
C TYR A 60 9.26 -32.07 -0.11
N THR A 61 8.53 -31.56 0.88
CA THR A 61 7.79 -30.30 0.77
C THR A 61 8.70 -29.08 0.71
N HIS A 62 9.81 -29.10 1.44
CA HIS A 62 10.84 -28.07 1.39
C HIS A 62 11.55 -28.04 0.04
N ALA A 63 11.87 -29.19 -0.55
CA ALA A 63 12.44 -29.29 -1.90
C ALA A 63 11.50 -28.73 -2.97
N LYS A 64 10.21 -29.07 -2.91
CA LYS A 64 9.18 -28.51 -3.81
C LYS A 64 9.00 -27.00 -3.65
N LEU A 65 9.13 -26.49 -2.43
CA LEU A 65 9.03 -25.06 -2.15
C LEU A 65 10.23 -24.29 -2.70
N ASN A 66 11.43 -24.87 -2.62
CA ASN A 66 12.63 -24.32 -3.25
C ASN A 66 12.55 -24.37 -4.79
N GLU A 67 11.98 -25.42 -5.36
CA GLU A 67 11.72 -25.48 -6.80
C GLU A 67 10.73 -24.38 -7.21
N LEU A 68 9.67 -24.16 -6.42
CA LEU A 68 8.70 -23.10 -6.66
C LEU A 68 9.34 -21.71 -6.54
N SER A 69 10.21 -21.47 -5.56
CA SER A 69 10.91 -20.19 -5.43
C SER A 69 11.83 -19.92 -6.61
N ALA A 70 12.58 -20.92 -7.09
CA ALA A 70 13.42 -20.77 -8.28
C ALA A 70 12.60 -20.43 -9.54
N LEU A 71 11.41 -21.04 -9.67
CA LEU A 71 10.48 -20.78 -10.77
C LEU A 71 9.89 -19.35 -10.69
N ILE A 72 9.57 -18.88 -9.49
CA ILE A 72 9.11 -17.50 -9.24
C ILE A 72 10.20 -16.49 -9.62
N ASP A 73 11.45 -16.74 -9.22
CA ASP A 73 12.57 -15.88 -9.56
C ASP A 73 12.76 -15.79 -11.09
N GLU A 74 12.70 -16.92 -11.80
CA GLU A 74 12.79 -16.95 -13.26
C GLU A 74 11.65 -16.17 -13.95
N ILE A 75 10.40 -16.36 -13.52
CA ILE A 75 9.25 -15.66 -14.10
C ILE A 75 9.31 -14.15 -13.76
N SER A 76 9.73 -13.80 -12.54
CA SER A 76 9.87 -12.39 -12.14
C SER A 76 10.89 -11.65 -13.00
N PHE A 77 12.03 -12.29 -13.29
CA PHE A 77 13.05 -11.74 -14.17
C PHE A 77 12.54 -11.55 -15.60
N LYS A 78 11.85 -12.55 -16.15
CA LYS A 78 11.24 -12.47 -17.49
C LYS A 78 10.20 -11.35 -17.57
N ASN A 79 9.35 -11.21 -16.57
CA ASN A 79 8.32 -10.17 -16.53
C ASN A 79 8.93 -8.77 -16.37
N GLN A 80 9.94 -8.61 -15.51
CA GLN A 80 10.66 -7.34 -15.38
C GLN A 80 11.29 -6.90 -16.70
N LYS A 81 11.92 -7.83 -17.42
CA LYS A 81 12.48 -7.57 -18.76
C LYS A 81 11.40 -7.21 -19.79
N ALA A 82 10.23 -7.85 -19.72
CA ALA A 82 9.10 -7.54 -20.60
C ALA A 82 8.51 -6.14 -20.32
N LEU A 83 8.37 -5.76 -19.05
CA LEU A 83 7.96 -4.42 -18.65
C LEU A 83 8.95 -3.35 -19.09
N GLU A 84 10.24 -3.61 -18.93
CA GLU A 84 11.29 -2.70 -19.38
C GLU A 84 11.24 -2.50 -20.91
N ALA A 85 11.00 -3.57 -21.66
CA ALA A 85 10.84 -3.50 -23.12
C ALA A 85 9.57 -2.72 -23.54
N ASP A 86 8.45 -2.87 -22.84
CA ASP A 86 7.23 -2.10 -23.09
C ASP A 86 7.41 -0.60 -22.76
N LEU A 87 8.07 -0.30 -21.64
CA LEU A 87 8.42 1.07 -21.25
C LEU A 87 9.42 1.71 -22.22
N ALA A 88 10.42 0.96 -22.69
CA ALA A 88 11.35 1.42 -23.71
C ALA A 88 10.60 1.74 -25.02
N ARG A 89 9.68 0.88 -25.45
CA ARG A 89 8.85 1.11 -26.64
C ARG A 89 8.02 2.40 -26.52
N LYS A 90 7.38 2.62 -25.37
CA LYS A 90 6.62 3.84 -25.09
C LYS A 90 7.49 5.11 -25.03
N ARG A 91 8.75 5.00 -24.60
CA ARG A 91 9.72 6.12 -24.61
C ARG A 91 10.16 6.55 -26.01
N TYR A 92 10.10 5.68 -27.02
CA TYR A 92 10.43 6.03 -28.40
C TYR A 92 9.22 6.55 -29.20
N GLU A 93 8.00 6.30 -28.73
CA GLU A 93 6.76 6.76 -29.38
C GLU A 93 6.37 8.20 -29.02
N TYR A 94 6.91 8.74 -27.91
CA TYR A 94 6.84 10.16 -27.56
C TYR A 94 8.20 10.64 -27.02
N PRO A 95 8.99 11.40 -27.77
CA PRO A 95 10.20 12.02 -27.22
C PRO A 95 9.80 12.98 -26.08
N PRO A 96 10.55 13.01 -24.97
CA PRO A 96 10.30 13.97 -23.90
C PRO A 96 10.55 15.39 -24.43
N GLN A 97 9.52 16.23 -24.44
CA GLN A 97 9.72 17.68 -24.51
C GLN A 97 10.42 18.11 -23.22
N THR A 98 11.75 18.20 -23.29
CA THR A 98 12.55 18.94 -22.33
C THR A 98 12.40 20.41 -22.65
N ASP A 99 11.47 21.10 -21.99
CA ASP A 99 11.50 22.56 -21.92
C ASP A 99 12.45 22.95 -20.78
N PRO A 100 13.62 23.56 -21.06
CA PRO A 100 14.45 24.16 -20.01
C PRO A 100 13.83 25.49 -19.59
N ILE A 101 13.60 25.61 -18.28
CA ILE A 101 13.16 26.84 -17.63
C ILE A 101 14.32 27.86 -17.66
N GLY A 102 14.12 28.96 -18.38
CA GLY A 102 14.61 30.31 -18.01
C GLY A 102 15.86 30.84 -18.71
N GLN A 103 15.69 31.70 -19.73
CA GLN A 103 16.21 33.08 -19.77
C GLN A 103 15.85 33.82 -21.08
N SER A 104 15.34 35.04 -20.90
CA SER A 104 15.16 36.18 -21.82
C SER A 104 15.32 36.01 -23.34
N THR A 105 14.24 36.31 -24.06
CA THR A 105 14.19 37.47 -24.97
C THR A 105 12.77 38.06 -24.95
N SER A 106 12.62 39.17 -24.23
CA SER A 106 11.62 40.19 -24.58
C SER A 106 12.07 40.83 -25.88
N GLU A 107 11.35 40.61 -26.97
CA GLU A 107 10.97 41.64 -27.93
C GLU A 107 10.18 41.02 -29.10
N LEU A 108 9.00 41.61 -29.33
CA LEU A 108 8.23 41.60 -30.58
C LEU A 108 7.63 40.25 -31.02
N VAL A 109 6.38 39.99 -30.65
CA VAL A 109 5.29 39.85 -31.64
C VAL A 109 3.99 40.33 -30.98
N GLU A 110 3.37 41.26 -31.69
CA GLU A 110 2.01 41.77 -31.66
C GLU A 110 0.97 40.80 -31.06
N LYS A 111 0.05 41.36 -30.28
CA LYS A 111 -1.20 40.72 -29.89
C LYS A 111 -1.94 40.29 -31.17
N ASP A 112 -1.82 39.03 -31.54
CA ASP A 112 -2.88 38.36 -32.26
C ASP A 112 -3.33 37.18 -31.42
N ASP A 113 -4.57 37.27 -30.95
CA ASP A 113 -5.18 36.20 -30.18
C ASP A 113 -5.34 35.01 -31.13
N PRO A 114 -4.63 33.88 -30.92
CA PRO A 114 -4.71 32.72 -31.81
C PRO A 114 -6.13 32.14 -31.87
N ARG A 115 -7.02 32.54 -30.95
CA ARG A 115 -8.44 32.20 -30.98
C ARG A 115 -9.18 32.95 -32.09
N ASN A 116 -8.88 34.23 -32.33
CA ASN A 116 -9.53 35.00 -33.40
C ASN A 116 -9.10 34.53 -34.80
N ASP A 117 -7.84 34.15 -34.96
CA ASP A 117 -7.33 33.68 -36.24
C ASP A 117 -7.99 32.34 -36.62
N LEU A 118 -8.08 31.38 -35.68
CA LEU A 118 -8.75 30.09 -35.91
C LEU A 118 -10.26 30.24 -36.17
N THR A 119 -10.94 31.15 -35.46
CA THR A 119 -12.37 31.40 -35.66
C THR A 119 -12.65 32.06 -37.00
N SER A 120 -11.77 32.97 -37.44
CA SER A 120 -11.87 33.62 -38.76
C SER A 120 -11.52 32.66 -39.91
N LEU A 121 -10.52 31.79 -39.72
CA LEU A 121 -10.11 30.76 -40.68
C LEU A 121 -11.23 29.73 -40.87
N ARG A 122 -11.90 29.32 -39.78
CA ARG A 122 -13.01 28.36 -39.79
C ARG A 122 -14.27 28.94 -40.45
N LYS A 123 -14.60 30.22 -40.18
CA LYS A 123 -15.67 30.93 -40.89
C LYS A 123 -15.41 31.01 -42.38
N ARG A 124 -14.16 31.31 -42.78
CA ARG A 124 -13.78 31.40 -44.20
C ARG A 124 -13.79 30.03 -44.89
N LEU A 125 -13.31 28.98 -44.21
CA LEU A 125 -13.33 27.61 -44.73
C LEU A 125 -14.73 27.02 -44.88
N LEU A 126 -15.68 27.41 -44.02
CA LEU A 126 -17.09 27.02 -44.18
C LEU A 126 -17.83 27.86 -45.23
N ALA A 127 -17.48 29.14 -45.38
CA ALA A 127 -18.08 30.01 -46.41
C ALA A 127 -17.61 29.67 -47.83
N ASP A 128 -16.39 29.15 -47.98
CA ASP A 128 -15.79 28.79 -49.28
C ASP A 128 -16.09 27.34 -49.73
N GLY A 129 -16.85 26.58 -48.93
CA GLY A 129 -17.34 25.25 -49.28
C GLY A 129 -18.52 25.32 -50.25
N THR A 130 -18.27 25.12 -51.55
CA THR A 130 -19.18 25.29 -52.70
C THR A 130 -20.37 24.30 -52.75
N SER A 131 -21.10 24.02 -51.66
CA SER A 131 -22.19 23.02 -51.67
C SER A 131 -23.41 23.33 -50.79
N THR A 132 -23.50 24.48 -50.12
CA THR A 132 -24.61 24.77 -49.18
C THR A 132 -25.33 26.10 -49.44
N SER A 133 -25.35 26.62 -50.67
CA SER A 133 -26.03 27.89 -50.99
C SER A 133 -27.57 27.88 -50.93
N LEU A 134 -28.21 26.89 -50.28
CA LEU A 134 -29.68 26.78 -50.25
C LEU A 134 -30.26 26.35 -48.89
N ILE A 135 -29.46 26.27 -47.82
CA ILE A 135 -30.00 25.99 -46.47
C ILE A 135 -29.72 27.20 -45.58
N ASP A 136 -30.66 28.15 -45.62
CA ASP A 136 -31.01 29.08 -44.54
C ASP A 136 -29.84 29.47 -43.63
N ASP A 137 -29.05 30.48 -44.03
CA ASP A 137 -27.85 30.98 -43.32
C ASP A 137 -28.07 31.14 -41.81
N LYS A 138 -29.30 31.50 -41.39
CA LYS A 138 -29.69 31.59 -39.98
C LYS A 138 -29.53 30.28 -39.20
N ARG A 139 -29.81 29.12 -39.80
CA ARG A 139 -29.68 27.81 -39.13
C ARG A 139 -28.22 27.39 -38.97
N ALA A 140 -27.37 27.72 -39.94
CA ALA A 140 -25.93 27.43 -39.86
C ALA A 140 -25.26 28.31 -38.79
N GLU A 141 -25.65 29.59 -38.71
CA GLU A 141 -25.13 30.54 -37.72
C GLU A 141 -25.57 30.16 -36.30
N GLN A 142 -26.83 29.76 -36.13
CA GLN A 142 -27.37 29.28 -34.85
C GLN A 142 -26.76 27.93 -34.41
N GLY A 143 -26.44 27.05 -35.37
CA GLY A 143 -25.69 25.82 -35.10
C GLY A 143 -24.25 26.09 -34.66
N ASN A 144 -23.58 27.07 -35.26
CA ASN A 144 -22.23 27.48 -34.85
C ASN A 144 -22.22 28.08 -33.44
N GLU A 145 -23.16 28.97 -33.13
CA GLU A 145 -23.28 29.57 -31.78
C GLU A 145 -23.51 28.49 -30.71
N TYR A 146 -24.32 27.47 -31.02
CA TYR A 146 -24.52 26.30 -30.16
C TYR A 146 -23.23 25.49 -29.96
N HIS A 147 -22.47 25.24 -31.03
CA HIS A 147 -21.20 24.49 -30.93
C HIS A 147 -20.09 25.27 -30.22
N GLU A 148 -20.09 26.59 -30.32
CA GLU A 148 -19.12 27.47 -29.66
C GLU A 148 -19.39 27.60 -28.17
N THR A 149 -20.64 27.86 -27.78
CA THR A 149 -21.04 27.86 -26.37
C THR A 149 -20.80 26.50 -25.70
N MET A 150 -21.02 25.39 -26.41
CA MET A 150 -20.76 24.08 -25.83
C MET A 150 -19.27 23.78 -25.68
N GLN A 151 -18.44 24.20 -26.65
CA GLN A 151 -16.98 24.09 -26.52
C GLN A 151 -16.46 24.95 -25.37
N GLU A 152 -16.96 26.18 -25.20
CA GLU A 152 -16.55 27.06 -24.11
C GLU A 152 -16.95 26.50 -22.74
N ASN A 153 -18.15 25.92 -22.61
CA ASN A 153 -18.59 25.24 -21.40
C ASN A 153 -17.70 24.03 -21.08
N ILE A 154 -17.38 23.19 -22.08
CA ILE A 154 -16.48 22.03 -21.88
C ILE A 154 -15.10 22.49 -21.43
N LEU A 155 -14.57 23.56 -22.01
CA LEU A 155 -13.25 24.09 -21.65
C LEU A 155 -13.25 24.66 -20.22
N LYS A 156 -14.32 25.34 -19.84
CA LYS A 156 -14.53 25.83 -18.48
C LYS A 156 -14.64 24.68 -17.47
N ASP A 157 -15.40 23.65 -17.79
CA ASP A 157 -15.57 22.47 -16.94
C ASP A 157 -14.26 21.69 -16.80
N LEU A 158 -13.48 21.53 -17.88
CA LEU A 158 -12.15 20.92 -17.84
C LEU A 158 -11.18 21.73 -16.99
N THR A 159 -11.24 23.05 -17.07
CA THR A 159 -10.40 23.94 -16.25
C THR A 159 -10.80 23.86 -14.78
N SER A 160 -12.10 23.81 -14.48
CA SER A 160 -12.61 23.60 -13.13
C SER A 160 -12.17 22.24 -12.59
N LEU A 161 -12.35 21.17 -13.37
CA LEU A 161 -11.93 19.82 -13.01
C LEU A 161 -10.42 19.74 -12.74
N ALA A 162 -9.60 20.37 -13.60
CA ALA A 162 -8.16 20.40 -13.41
C ALA A 162 -7.76 21.17 -12.13
N THR A 163 -8.50 22.23 -11.81
CA THR A 163 -8.29 23.01 -10.58
C THR A 163 -8.69 22.21 -9.35
N ASP A 164 -9.82 21.51 -9.40
CA ASP A 164 -10.29 20.63 -8.34
C ASP A 164 -9.34 19.45 -8.13
N LEU A 165 -8.86 18.84 -9.22
CA LEU A 165 -7.86 17.76 -9.18
C LEU A 165 -6.55 18.27 -8.56
N LYS A 166 -6.09 19.46 -8.94
CA LYS A 166 -4.90 20.09 -8.36
C LYS A 166 -5.10 20.35 -6.87
N SER A 167 -6.24 20.87 -6.47
CA SER A 167 -6.57 21.12 -5.06
C SER A 167 -6.61 19.82 -4.26
N ALA A 168 -7.25 18.78 -4.80
CA ALA A 168 -7.30 17.45 -4.21
C ALA A 168 -5.90 16.82 -4.10
N ALA A 169 -5.05 16.97 -5.11
CA ALA A 169 -3.68 16.48 -5.08
C ALA A 169 -2.82 17.21 -4.04
N LEU A 170 -2.97 18.54 -3.90
CA LEU A 170 -2.29 19.31 -2.87
C LEU A 170 -2.77 18.94 -1.47
N SER A 171 -4.08 18.78 -1.27
CA SER A 171 -4.67 18.32 -0.02
C SER A 171 -4.17 16.91 0.35
N LEU A 172 -4.15 15.99 -0.62
CA LEU A 172 -3.64 14.63 -0.43
C LEU A 172 -2.15 14.64 -0.07
N SER A 173 -1.34 15.45 -0.76
CA SER A 173 0.09 15.59 -0.47
C SER A 173 0.34 16.12 0.94
N SER A 174 -0.41 17.16 1.35
CA SER A 174 -0.35 17.68 2.71
C SER A 174 -0.72 16.61 3.74
N LYS A 175 -1.78 15.83 3.47
CA LYS A 175 -2.23 14.78 4.37
C LYS A 175 -1.24 13.62 4.47
N ILE A 176 -0.62 13.20 3.37
CA ILE A 176 0.46 12.20 3.37
C ILE A 176 1.65 12.68 4.21
N THR A 177 2.00 13.96 4.10
CA THR A 177 3.09 14.55 4.88
C THR A 177 2.77 14.53 6.38
N GLU A 178 1.52 14.87 6.75
CA GLU A 178 1.05 14.81 8.13
C GLU A 178 1.02 13.37 8.66
N ASP A 179 0.48 12.41 7.88
CA ASP A 179 0.45 10.99 8.24
C ASP A 179 1.87 10.43 8.45
N THR A 180 2.84 10.85 7.63
CA THR A 180 4.26 10.47 7.79
C THR A 180 4.80 10.92 9.14
N LYS A 181 4.50 12.16 9.55
CA LYS A 181 4.91 12.69 10.86
C LYS A 181 4.28 11.92 12.02
N VAL A 182 3.00 11.55 11.89
CA VAL A 182 2.30 10.75 12.92
C VAL A 182 2.90 9.35 13.02
N VAL A 183 3.28 8.73 11.89
CA VAL A 183 3.97 7.44 11.87
C VAL A 183 5.33 7.53 12.55
N ASP A 184 6.11 8.57 12.28
CA ASP A 184 7.41 8.79 12.93
C ASP A 184 7.26 8.97 14.45
N GLU A 185 6.30 9.79 14.88
CA GLU A 185 6.02 9.99 16.31
C GLU A 185 5.54 8.69 16.97
N THR A 186 4.73 7.90 16.26
CA THR A 186 4.27 6.59 16.73
C THR A 186 5.45 5.61 16.83
N GLY A 187 6.37 5.64 15.87
CA GLY A 187 7.60 4.86 15.88
C GLY A 187 8.47 5.20 17.10
N GLU A 188 8.69 6.48 17.37
CA GLU A 188 9.46 6.93 18.53
C GLU A 188 8.79 6.51 19.86
N ARG A 189 7.47 6.69 19.97
CA ARG A 189 6.70 6.26 21.15
C ARG A 189 6.74 4.75 21.33
N MET A 190 6.65 3.98 20.25
CA MET A 190 6.74 2.52 20.30
C MET A 190 8.13 2.07 20.76
N LEU A 191 9.19 2.72 20.27
CA LEU A 191 10.57 2.41 20.64
C LEU A 191 10.84 2.74 22.11
N LYS A 192 10.33 3.88 22.58
CA LYS A 192 10.34 4.25 24.00
C LYS A 192 9.54 3.27 24.86
N ASN A 193 8.36 2.84 24.41
CA ASN A 193 7.58 1.86 25.15
C ASN A 193 8.28 0.50 25.19
N SER A 194 8.90 0.07 24.09
CA SER A 194 9.70 -1.14 24.04
C SER A 194 10.87 -1.09 25.02
N SER A 195 11.58 0.03 25.13
CA SER A 195 12.69 0.18 26.07
C SER A 195 12.21 0.18 27.53
N LEU A 196 11.07 0.82 27.83
CA LEU A 196 10.43 0.71 29.15
C LEU A 196 10.01 -0.73 29.45
N MET A 197 9.34 -1.43 28.53
CA MET A 197 8.94 -2.83 28.73
C MET A 197 10.15 -3.75 28.92
N GLN A 198 11.24 -3.52 28.20
CA GLN A 198 12.47 -4.27 28.40
C GLN A 198 13.08 -3.98 29.77
N THR A 199 13.10 -2.72 30.22
CA THR A 199 13.62 -2.33 31.54
C THR A 199 12.75 -2.90 32.67
N VAL A 200 11.43 -2.87 32.52
CA VAL A 200 10.50 -3.50 33.46
C VAL A 200 10.71 -5.02 33.45
N GLY A 201 10.89 -5.63 32.28
CA GLY A 201 11.18 -7.05 32.13
C GLY A 201 12.48 -7.46 32.79
N THR A 202 13.57 -6.70 32.61
CA THR A 202 14.86 -6.96 33.26
C THR A 202 14.81 -6.75 34.76
N ASN A 203 14.10 -5.72 35.23
CA ASN A 203 13.92 -5.46 36.67
C ASN A 203 13.04 -6.53 37.34
N LEU A 204 11.95 -6.96 36.70
CA LEU A 204 11.12 -8.07 37.20
C LEU A 204 11.88 -9.38 37.19
N ASN A 205 12.62 -9.67 36.11
CA ASN A 205 13.44 -10.87 36.03
C ASN A 205 14.56 -10.84 37.07
N GLY A 206 15.22 -9.69 37.27
CA GLY A 206 16.22 -9.49 38.31
C GLY A 206 15.64 -9.63 39.72
N TYR A 207 14.41 -9.18 39.96
CA TYR A 207 13.72 -9.38 41.24
C TYR A 207 13.30 -10.85 41.44
N LEU A 208 12.81 -11.52 40.38
CA LEU A 208 12.44 -12.93 40.42
C LEU A 208 13.66 -13.83 40.66
N VAL A 209 14.77 -13.55 39.99
CA VAL A 209 16.04 -14.29 40.15
C VAL A 209 16.72 -13.92 41.47
N GLY A 210 16.75 -12.65 41.85
CA GLY A 210 17.44 -12.16 43.05
C GLY A 210 16.70 -12.43 44.36
N LYS A 211 15.36 -12.40 44.37
CA LYS A 211 14.55 -12.64 45.58
C LYS A 211 13.95 -14.04 45.65
N SER A 212 13.67 -14.65 44.50
CA SER A 212 13.07 -15.99 44.42
C SER A 212 13.99 -17.04 43.79
N GLY A 213 15.20 -16.73 43.29
CA GLY A 213 16.08 -17.74 42.69
C GLY A 213 15.46 -18.56 41.56
N GLY A 214 14.38 -18.08 40.93
CA GLY A 214 13.59 -18.82 39.95
C GLY A 214 12.75 -19.99 40.49
N LYS A 215 12.69 -20.20 41.81
CA LYS A 215 11.85 -21.21 42.47
C LYS A 215 11.26 -20.60 43.73
N ILE A 216 9.94 -20.50 43.84
CA ILE A 216 9.28 -20.09 45.10
C ILE A 216 9.85 -20.94 46.23
N SER A 217 10.71 -20.34 47.05
CA SER A 217 11.42 -21.06 48.10
C SER A 217 10.39 -21.54 49.12
N LEU A 218 10.51 -22.79 49.57
CA LEU A 218 9.63 -23.39 50.57
C LEU A 218 9.55 -22.52 51.84
N PHE A 219 10.62 -21.79 52.15
CA PHE A 219 10.66 -20.81 53.23
C PHE A 219 9.77 -19.57 53.00
N PHE A 220 9.61 -19.10 51.77
CA PHE A 220 8.68 -18.01 51.44
C PHE A 220 7.23 -18.48 51.62
N LEU A 221 6.91 -19.68 51.14
CA LEU A 221 5.58 -20.27 51.30
C LEU A 221 5.25 -20.49 52.78
N LEU A 222 6.21 -20.97 53.57
CA LEU A 222 6.06 -21.15 55.02
C LEU A 222 5.83 -19.82 55.75
N LYS A 223 6.61 -18.77 55.44
CA LYS A 223 6.43 -17.44 56.05
C LYS A 223 5.08 -16.83 55.69
N THR A 224 4.65 -16.96 54.43
CA THR A 224 3.33 -16.47 53.99
C THR A 224 2.20 -17.25 54.67
N SER A 225 2.33 -18.56 54.81
CA SER A 225 1.35 -19.40 55.53
C SER A 225 1.23 -19.00 57.00
N LEU A 226 2.35 -18.76 57.68
CA LEU A 226 2.38 -18.25 59.06
C LEU A 226 1.73 -16.87 59.18
N LEU A 227 1.95 -15.98 58.21
CA LEU A 227 1.35 -14.64 58.20
C LEU A 227 -0.17 -14.70 58.04
N VAL A 228 -0.68 -15.55 57.14
CA VAL A 228 -2.12 -15.77 56.97
C VAL A 228 -2.75 -16.32 58.25
N LEU A 229 -2.09 -17.28 58.91
CA LEU A 229 -2.55 -17.83 60.18
C LEU A 229 -2.57 -16.76 61.28
N PHE A 230 -1.56 -15.89 61.33
CA PHE A 230 -1.50 -14.79 62.29
C PHE A 230 -2.62 -13.76 62.09
N VAL A 231 -2.90 -13.37 60.85
CA VAL A 231 -4.02 -12.48 60.51
C VAL A 231 -5.35 -13.12 60.87
N PHE A 232 -5.50 -14.43 60.65
CA PHE A 232 -6.70 -15.17 61.03
C PHE A 232 -6.91 -15.20 62.55
N VAL A 233 -5.84 -15.38 63.34
CA VAL A 233 -5.90 -15.29 64.80
C VAL A 233 -6.30 -13.89 65.25
N ILE A 234 -5.73 -12.84 64.64
CA ILE A 234 -6.12 -11.45 64.93
C ILE A 234 -7.60 -11.22 64.62
N ALA A 235 -8.09 -11.72 63.48
CA ALA A 235 -9.50 -11.61 63.10
C ALA A 235 -10.42 -12.33 64.10
N LEU A 236 -10.04 -13.52 64.58
CA LEU A 236 -10.78 -14.23 65.62
C LEU A 236 -10.78 -13.49 66.95
N VAL A 237 -9.65 -12.89 67.35
CA VAL A 237 -9.57 -12.05 68.55
C VAL A 237 -10.49 -10.84 68.41
N LEU A 238 -10.47 -10.15 67.26
CA LEU A 238 -11.37 -9.04 66.95
C LEU A 238 -12.85 -9.45 67.04
N ILE A 239 -13.21 -10.60 66.46
CA ILE A 239 -14.59 -11.12 66.49
C ILE A 239 -15.03 -11.52 67.90
N ASN A 240 -14.12 -11.97 68.76
CA ASN A 240 -14.44 -12.36 70.14
C ASN A 240 -14.44 -11.16 71.09
N PHE A 241 -13.75 -10.06 70.74
CA PHE A 241 -13.79 -8.81 71.49
C PHE A 241 -14.96 -7.90 71.09
N LEU A 242 -15.43 -7.94 69.83
CA LEU A 242 -16.57 -7.14 69.37
C LEU A 242 -17.92 -7.40 70.09
N PRO A 243 -18.30 -8.61 70.54
CA PRO A 243 -19.57 -8.83 71.24
C PRO A 243 -19.59 -8.29 72.68
N LYS A 244 -18.53 -7.61 73.14
CA LYS A 244 -18.44 -7.00 74.48
C LYS A 244 -18.42 -5.47 74.46
N MET A 245 -18.79 -4.83 73.35
CA MET A 245 -19.20 -3.42 73.29
C MET A 245 -20.65 -3.31 72.84
#